data_AF-A0A3M1HY81-F1
#
_entry.id   AF-A0A3M1HY81-F1
#
_cell.length_a   1.000
_cell.length_b   1.000
_cell.length_c   1.000
_cell.angle_alpha   90.00
_cell.angle_beta   90.00
_cell.angle_gamma   90.00
#
_symmetry.space_group_name_H-M   'P 1'
#
loop_
_entity.id
_entity.type
_entity.pdbx_description
1 polymer ?
#
loop_
_entity_poly.entity_id
_entity_poly.type
_entity_poly.pdbx_seq_one_letter_code
_entity_poly.pdbx_strand_id
1 'polypeptide(L)'
;IESMVLITQNEILDMEDVPEWIYEEEDFQENSPSQQNSNGLVITPGYSMDDYEREIIRSTLEMTKGNRAEAAKILNIGERTLYRKLKKYNLS
;
A
#
# COMPACT_ATOMS: atom_id res chain seq x y z
N ILE A 1 10.03 -4.55 -28.20
CA ILE A 1 8.74 -3.86 -28.47
C ILE A 1 7.85 -4.93 -29.07
N GLU A 2 7.21 -5.73 -28.23
CA GLU A 2 6.49 -6.93 -28.64
C GLU A 2 5.03 -6.81 -28.21
N SER A 3 4.18 -6.75 -29.23
CA SER A 3 2.80 -7.24 -29.26
C SER A 3 1.82 -6.72 -28.21
N MET A 4 1.33 -5.52 -28.48
CA MET A 4 -0.08 -5.18 -28.28
C MET A 4 -0.92 -6.11 -29.17
N VAL A 5 -1.54 -7.13 -28.60
CA VAL A 5 -2.51 -8.00 -29.29
C VAL A 5 -3.81 -8.02 -28.49
N LEU A 6 -4.81 -7.43 -29.12
CA LEU A 6 -6.23 -7.47 -28.79
C LEU A 6 -6.69 -8.94 -28.70
N ILE A 7 -7.30 -9.33 -27.59
CA ILE A 7 -8.18 -10.51 -27.57
C ILE A 7 -9.60 -9.96 -27.40
N THR A 8 -10.29 -9.69 -28.50
CA THR A 8 -11.75 -9.62 -28.51
C THR A 8 -12.25 -10.28 -29.79
N GLN A 9 -13.22 -11.20 -29.67
CA GLN A 9 -13.93 -11.78 -30.83
C GLN A 9 -15.27 -11.09 -31.10
N ASN A 10 -15.61 -10.04 -30.34
CA ASN A 10 -16.84 -9.27 -30.51
C ASN A 10 -16.55 -7.76 -30.59
N GLU A 11 -17.31 -7.05 -31.44
CA GLU A 11 -17.21 -5.60 -31.67
C GLU A 11 -17.85 -4.75 -30.56
N ILE A 12 -18.38 -5.38 -29.50
CA ILE A 12 -19.00 -4.72 -28.36
C ILE A 12 -18.43 -5.37 -27.11
N LEU A 13 -17.89 -4.54 -26.20
CA LEU A 13 -17.36 -4.96 -24.92
C LEU A 13 -18.53 -5.08 -23.94
N ASP A 14 -18.88 -6.29 -23.52
CA ASP A 14 -19.91 -6.51 -22.49
C ASP A 14 -19.27 -6.58 -21.10
N MET A 15 -20.06 -6.38 -20.04
CA MET A 15 -19.62 -6.46 -18.63
C MET A 15 -19.13 -7.86 -18.21
N GLU A 16 -18.96 -8.79 -19.15
CA GLU A 16 -18.41 -10.14 -18.94
C GLU A 16 -17.01 -10.30 -19.57
N ASP A 17 -16.58 -9.34 -20.41
CA ASP A 17 -15.27 -9.36 -21.10
C ASP A 17 -14.15 -8.70 -20.29
N VAL A 18 -14.49 -8.14 -19.13
CA VAL A 18 -13.56 -7.52 -18.21
C VAL A 18 -12.86 -8.64 -17.44
N PRO A 19 -11.53 -8.79 -17.56
CA PRO A 19 -10.82 -9.80 -16.81
C PRO A 19 -10.95 -9.59 -15.29
N GLU A 20 -10.99 -10.67 -14.51
CA GLU A 20 -11.09 -10.66 -13.04
C GLU A 20 -10.16 -9.64 -12.35
N TRP A 21 -8.97 -9.40 -12.92
CA TRP A 21 -7.97 -8.47 -12.38
C TRP A 21 -8.35 -6.98 -12.46
N ILE A 22 -9.39 -6.61 -13.22
CA ILE A 22 -9.98 -5.26 -13.19
C ILE A 22 -11.09 -5.18 -12.12
N TYR A 23 -11.75 -6.30 -11.80
CA TYR A 23 -12.71 -6.36 -10.70
C TYR A 23 -12.05 -6.37 -9.31
N GLU A 24 -10.72 -6.50 -9.24
CA GLU A 24 -9.92 -6.22 -8.03
C GLU A 24 -9.80 -4.70 -7.75
N GLU A 25 -10.87 -3.94 -8.01
CA GLU A 25 -11.13 -2.66 -7.33
C GLU A 25 -11.99 -2.91 -6.08
N GLU A 26 -11.51 -3.75 -5.16
CA GLU A 26 -12.04 -3.87 -3.81
C GLU A 26 -10.90 -3.81 -2.79
N ASP A 27 -10.55 -2.58 -2.37
CA ASP A 27 -10.21 -2.28 -0.97
C ASP A 27 -10.19 -0.76 -0.69
N PHE A 28 -11.12 -0.01 -1.29
CA PHE A 28 -11.55 1.27 -0.72
C PHE A 28 -12.62 1.00 0.36
N GLN A 29 -12.12 0.90 1.59
CA GLN A 29 -12.81 1.00 2.89
C GLN A 29 -13.39 -0.27 3.55
N GLU A 30 -12.73 -0.62 4.68
CA GLU A 30 -13.32 -0.97 5.99
C GLU A 30 -14.57 -1.86 5.98
N ASN A 31 -14.38 -3.17 6.11
CA ASN A 31 -14.87 -4.00 7.22
C ASN A 31 -14.87 -5.49 6.84
N SER A 32 -13.87 -6.25 7.33
CA SER A 32 -14.04 -7.67 7.67
C SER A 32 -12.92 -8.13 8.63
N PRO A 33 -13.24 -8.49 9.88
CA PRO A 33 -12.27 -8.99 10.83
C PRO A 33 -12.06 -10.49 10.58
N SER A 34 -11.15 -10.85 9.70
CA SER A 34 -10.67 -12.23 9.61
C SER A 34 -9.23 -12.26 9.13
N GLN A 35 -8.33 -12.17 10.12
CA GLN A 35 -6.99 -12.75 10.15
C GLN A 35 -6.56 -13.44 8.86
N GLN A 36 -5.69 -12.78 8.09
CA GLN A 36 -4.64 -13.45 7.35
C GLN A 36 -3.32 -12.80 7.75
N ASN A 37 -2.57 -13.52 8.57
CA ASN A 37 -1.19 -13.20 8.94
C ASN A 37 -0.31 -13.34 7.69
N SER A 38 -0.31 -12.34 6.83
CA SER A 38 0.85 -12.05 5.99
C SER A 38 1.57 -10.87 6.62
N ASN A 39 2.50 -11.14 7.53
CA ASN A 39 3.39 -10.14 8.14
C ASN A 39 4.44 -9.60 7.14
N GLY A 40 4.03 -9.39 5.89
CA GLY A 40 4.87 -8.96 4.79
C GLY A 40 4.31 -7.71 4.14
N LEU A 41 5.19 -6.77 3.82
CA LEU A 41 4.84 -5.61 3.01
C LEU A 41 4.52 -6.08 1.59
N VAL A 42 3.26 -5.94 1.16
CA VAL A 42 2.86 -6.18 -0.24
C VAL A 42 3.23 -4.93 -1.05
N ILE A 43 4.08 -5.10 -2.07
CA ILE A 43 4.46 -4.02 -2.98
C ILE A 43 3.59 -4.15 -4.24
N THR A 44 2.54 -3.34 -4.31
CA THR A 44 1.66 -3.16 -5.45
C THR A 44 2.20 -2.08 -6.42
N PRO A 45 2.33 -2.39 -7.72
CA PRO A 45 2.64 -1.39 -8.74
C PRO A 45 1.61 -0.24 -8.75
N GLY A 46 2.07 1.00 -8.97
CA GLY A 46 1.20 2.19 -9.00
C GLY A 46 1.21 3.03 -7.71
N TYR A 47 1.68 2.47 -6.59
CA TYR A 47 1.94 3.23 -5.37
C TYR A 47 3.29 3.93 -5.43
N SER A 48 3.36 5.13 -4.85
CA SER A 48 4.61 5.89 -4.77
C SER A 48 5.49 5.40 -3.61
N MET A 49 6.79 5.68 -3.69
CA MET A 49 7.71 5.45 -2.56
C MET A 49 7.26 6.18 -1.28
N ASP A 50 6.61 7.34 -1.42
CA ASP A 50 6.07 8.10 -0.31
C ASP A 50 4.91 7.37 0.39
N ASP A 51 4.08 6.63 -0.36
CA ASP A 51 2.98 5.85 0.19
C ASP A 51 3.48 4.66 1.01
N TYR A 52 4.45 3.93 0.48
CA TYR A 52 5.10 2.85 1.22
C TYR A 52 5.82 3.36 2.46
N GLU A 53 6.53 4.48 2.35
CA GLU A 53 7.20 5.06 3.49
C GLU A 53 6.23 5.48 4.58
N ARG A 54 5.09 6.09 4.22
CA ARG A 54 4.02 6.44 5.16
C ARG A 54 3.52 5.20 5.89
N GLU A 55 3.24 4.12 5.18
CA GLU A 55 2.70 2.89 5.74
C GLU A 55 3.71 2.19 6.67
N ILE A 56 4.98 2.11 6.26
CA ILE A 56 6.06 1.55 7.07
C ILE A 56 6.23 2.33 8.38
N ILE A 57 6.21 3.67 8.31
CA ILE A 57 6.34 4.52 9.49
C ILE A 57 5.13 4.33 10.43
N ARG A 58 3.92 4.24 9.86
CA ARG A 58 2.70 4.01 10.62
C ARG A 58 2.74 2.66 11.33
N SER A 59 2.96 1.59 10.60
CA SER A 59 3.04 0.22 11.13
C SER A 59 4.12 0.09 12.21
N THR A 60 5.27 0.73 12.01
CA THR A 60 6.33 0.75 13.03
C THR A 60 5.91 1.51 14.29
N LEU A 61 5.24 2.65 14.16
CA LEU A 61 4.73 3.40 15.31
C LEU A 61 3.66 2.63 16.08
N GLU A 62 2.77 1.93 15.39
CA GLU A 62 1.77 1.06 16.01
C GLU A 62 2.47 -0.08 16.77
N MET A 63 3.49 -0.70 16.16
CA MET A 63 4.31 -1.74 16.79
C MET A 63 5.05 -1.23 18.05
N THR A 64 5.56 -0.01 18.04
CA THR A 64 6.24 0.60 19.20
C THR A 64 5.31 1.36 20.14
N LYS A 65 3.98 1.26 19.96
CA LYS A 65 2.96 1.94 20.78
C LYS A 65 3.19 3.46 20.86
N GLY A 66 3.61 4.07 19.76
CA GLY A 66 3.86 5.50 19.65
C GLY A 66 5.23 5.95 20.18
N ASN A 67 6.11 5.02 20.59
CA ASN A 67 7.48 5.37 20.98
C ASN A 67 8.31 5.77 19.75
N ARG A 68 8.45 7.08 19.54
CA ARG A 68 9.15 7.68 18.39
C ARG A 68 10.64 7.35 18.37
N ALA A 69 11.30 7.35 19.53
CA ALA A 69 12.73 7.06 19.62
C ALA A 69 13.02 5.59 19.23
N GLU A 70 12.15 4.69 19.66
CA GLU A 70 12.24 3.27 19.33
C GLU A 70 11.88 3.00 17.86
N ALA A 71 10.84 3.64 17.33
CA ALA A 71 10.49 3.55 15.91
C ALA A 71 11.64 4.06 15.01
N ALA A 72 12.28 5.17 15.40
CA ALA A 72 13.44 5.70 14.68
C ALA A 72 14.61 4.72 14.65
N LYS A 73 14.87 4.02 15.76
CA LYS A 73 15.89 2.96 15.84
C LYS A 73 15.55 1.77 14.94
N ILE A 74 14.31 1.31 14.95
CA ILE A 74 13.86 0.17 14.13
C ILE A 74 13.96 0.50 12.64
N LEU A 75 13.56 1.71 12.24
CA LEU A 75 13.66 2.21 10.88
C LEU A 75 15.08 2.63 10.48
N ASN A 76 16.03 2.60 11.42
CA ASN A 76 17.41 3.05 11.24
C ASN A 76 17.52 4.47 10.64
N ILE A 77 16.69 5.38 11.15
CA ILE A 77 16.70 6.80 10.78
C ILE A 77 16.90 7.67 12.02
N GLY A 78 17.43 8.88 11.83
CA GLY A 78 17.51 9.84 12.93
C GLY A 78 16.13 10.32 13.37
N GLU A 79 15.96 10.60 14.68
CA GLU A 79 14.69 11.09 15.25
C GLU A 79 14.18 12.37 14.55
N ARG A 80 15.08 13.27 14.16
CA ARG A 80 14.75 14.48 13.38
C ARG A 80 14.14 14.14 12.02
N THR A 81 14.64 13.09 11.38
CA THR A 81 14.13 12.62 10.08
C THR A 81 12.75 12.00 10.26
N LEU A 82 12.57 11.15 11.28
CA LEU A 82 11.27 10.58 11.61
C LEU A 82 10.26 11.71 11.88
N TYR A 83 10.59 12.68 12.72
CA TYR A 83 9.72 13.82 13.02
C TYR A 83 9.29 14.59 11.76
N ARG A 84 10.23 14.87 10.85
CA ARG A 84 9.92 15.55 9.58
C ARG A 84 8.95 14.73 8.72
N LYS A 85 9.13 13.41 8.67
CA LYS A 85 8.25 12.50 7.92
C LYS A 85 6.86 12.40 8.55
N LEU A 86 6.77 12.33 9.88
CA LEU A 86 5.47 12.36 10.59
C LEU A 86 4.68 13.62 10.28
N LYS A 87 5.35 14.79 10.27
CA LYS A 87 4.72 16.05 9.89
C LYS A 87 4.32 16.08 8.41
N LYS A 88 5.16 15.55 7.52
CA LYS A 88 4.86 15.47 6.07
C LYS A 88 3.60 14.62 5.80
N TYR A 89 3.42 13.53 6.54
CA TYR A 89 2.34 12.58 6.34
C TYR A 89 1.14 12.78 7.27
N ASN A 90 1.12 13.86 8.07
CA ASN A 90 0.05 14.15 9.04
C ASN A 90 -0.24 12.98 10.02
N LEU A 91 0.82 12.27 10.45
CA LEU A 91 0.74 11.14 11.38
C LEU A 91 0.88 11.56 12.86
N SER A 92 0.99 12.85 13.16
CA SER A 92 1.13 13.41 14.52
C SER A 92 0.56 14.82 14.62
#